data_AF-A0A960DAU7-F1
#
_entry.id   AF-A0A960DAU7-F1
#
_cell.length_a   1.000
_cell.length_b   1.000
_cell.length_c   1.000
_cell.angle_alpha   90.00
_cell.angle_beta   90.00
_cell.angle_gamma   90.00
#
_symmetry.space_group_name_H-M   'P 1'
#
loop_
_entity.id
_entity.type
_entity.pdbx_description
1 polymer ?
#
loop_
_entity_poly.entity_id
_entity_poly.type
_entity_poly.pdbx_seq_one_letter_code
_entity_poly.pdbx_strand_id
1 'polypeptide(L)'
;MAPPSIIDTVANLAKRRGLVFQSGEIYGGTKSAWDYGPLGVELKENIKRQWWRSVVTGRDDVVGLDSAIILPREVWVASGHVEVFN
;
A
#
# COMPACT_ATOMS: atom_id res chain seq x y z
N MET A 1 -24.36 11.12 -21.82
CA MET A 1 -23.36 10.30 -21.09
C MET A 1 -23.41 10.75 -19.63
N ALA A 2 -23.56 9.85 -18.67
CA ALA A 2 -23.58 10.23 -17.26
C ALA A 2 -22.22 10.85 -16.87
N PRO A 3 -22.19 11.87 -15.99
CA PRO A 3 -20.94 12.42 -15.50
C PRO A 3 -20.12 11.32 -14.80
N PRO A 4 -18.78 11.34 -14.93
CA PRO A 4 -17.93 10.36 -14.27
C PRO A 4 -18.17 10.42 -12.76
N SER A 5 -18.08 9.26 -12.09
CA SER A 5 -18.18 9.23 -10.64
C SER A 5 -17.01 10.00 -10.02
N ILE A 6 -17.15 10.38 -8.75
CA ILE A 6 -16.06 10.99 -7.98
C ILE A 6 -14.84 10.05 -7.97
N ILE A 7 -15.08 8.75 -7.81
CA ILE A 7 -14.03 7.73 -7.80
C ILE A 7 -13.31 7.69 -9.14
N ASP A 8 -14.04 7.66 -10.25
CA ASP A 8 -13.43 7.67 -11.60
C ASP A 8 -12.64 8.94 -11.84
N THR A 9 -13.14 10.08 -11.34
CA THR A 9 -12.45 11.37 -11.46
C THR A 9 -11.10 11.36 -10.73
N VAL A 10 -11.07 10.85 -9.50
CA VAL A 10 -9.84 10.74 -8.69
C VAL A 10 -8.88 9.72 -9.30
N ALA A 11 -9.36 8.53 -9.69
CA ALA A 11 -8.53 7.50 -10.30
C ALA A 11 -7.88 7.99 -11.61
N ASN A 12 -8.66 8.67 -12.47
CA ASN A 12 -8.13 9.26 -13.70
C ASN A 12 -7.13 10.39 -13.44
N LEU A 13 -7.31 11.18 -12.38
CA LEU A 13 -6.32 12.18 -11.98
C LEU A 13 -5.03 11.51 -11.50
N ALA A 14 -5.13 10.51 -10.63
CA ALA A 14 -3.99 9.78 -10.08
C ALA A 14 -3.13 9.16 -11.18
N LYS A 15 -3.77 8.52 -12.16
CA LYS A 15 -3.09 7.97 -13.34
C LYS A 15 -2.42 9.07 -14.17
N ARG A 16 -3.18 10.12 -14.57
CA ARG A 16 -2.65 11.21 -15.44
C ARG A 16 -1.53 12.02 -14.80
N ARG A 17 -1.47 12.09 -13.46
CA ARG A 17 -0.45 12.85 -12.72
C ARG A 17 0.72 11.99 -12.25
N GLY A 18 0.76 10.71 -12.60
CA GLY A 18 1.87 9.83 -12.20
C GLY A 18 1.90 9.54 -10.70
N LEU A 19 0.74 9.42 -10.08
CA LEU A 19 0.60 8.94 -8.70
C LEU A 19 0.55 7.41 -8.66
N VAL A 20 -0.40 6.79 -9.36
CA VAL A 20 -0.62 5.34 -9.31
C VAL A 20 -1.01 4.80 -10.69
N PHE A 21 -0.47 3.64 -11.05
CA PHE A 21 -0.73 2.92 -12.30
C PHE A 21 -1.20 1.50 -12.03
N GLN A 22 -1.94 0.92 -12.99
CA GLN A 22 -2.29 -0.50 -12.92
C GLN A 22 -1.03 -1.34 -13.15
N SER A 23 -0.71 -2.24 -12.23
CA SER A 23 0.46 -3.12 -12.40
C SER A 23 0.28 -3.98 -13.65
N GLY A 24 1.31 -4.06 -14.50
CA GLY A 24 1.28 -4.84 -15.73
C GLY A 24 0.29 -4.33 -16.78
N GLU A 25 -0.04 -3.03 -16.79
CA GLU A 25 -1.07 -2.45 -17.66
C GLU A 25 -0.94 -2.84 -19.15
N ILE A 26 0.28 -2.83 -19.69
CA ILE A 26 0.54 -3.17 -21.11
C ILE A 26 0.31 -4.66 -21.43
N TYR A 27 0.13 -5.51 -20.42
CA TYR A 27 -0.14 -6.94 -20.53
C TYR A 27 -1.57 -7.31 -20.07
N GLY A 28 -2.46 -6.33 -19.95
CA GLY A 28 -3.85 -6.55 -19.52
C GLY A 28 -4.09 -6.33 -18.02
N GLY A 29 -3.05 -6.00 -17.26
CA GLY A 29 -3.14 -5.63 -15.86
C GLY A 29 -3.25 -6.81 -14.89
N THR A 30 -2.66 -6.66 -13.71
CA THR A 30 -2.78 -7.61 -12.60
C THR A 30 -3.84 -7.13 -11.62
N LYS A 31 -4.96 -7.84 -11.52
CA LYS A 31 -6.03 -7.48 -10.59
C LYS A 31 -5.47 -7.32 -9.17
N SER A 32 -5.90 -6.27 -8.48
CA SER A 32 -5.51 -5.96 -7.11
C SER A 32 -4.02 -5.61 -6.90
N ALA A 33 -3.29 -5.29 -7.97
CA ALA A 33 -1.91 -4.81 -7.89
C ALA A 33 -1.73 -3.47 -8.64
N TRP A 34 -0.94 -2.57 -8.03
CA TRP A 34 -0.70 -1.22 -8.53
C TRP A 34 0.73 -0.78 -8.28
N ASP A 35 1.23 0.04 -9.21
CA ASP A 35 2.58 0.63 -9.14
C ASP A 35 2.48 2.12 -8.80
N TYR A 36 3.35 2.58 -7.89
CA TYR A 36 3.46 4.00 -7.56
C TYR A 36 4.37 4.70 -8.56
N GLY A 37 3.85 5.74 -9.22
CA GLY A 37 4.62 6.59 -10.12
C GLY A 37 5.51 7.61 -9.39
N PRO A 38 6.19 8.52 -10.12
CA PRO A 38 7.14 9.47 -9.54
C PRO A 38 6.55 10.35 -8.43
N LEU A 39 5.34 10.90 -8.61
CA LEU A 39 4.70 11.68 -7.54
C LEU A 39 4.11 10.77 -6.45
N GLY A 40 3.73 9.54 -6.82
CA GLY A 40 3.14 8.58 -5.89
C GLY A 40 4.15 8.07 -4.87
N VAL A 41 5.38 7.78 -5.30
CA VAL A 41 6.43 7.32 -4.39
C VAL A 41 6.81 8.41 -3.39
N GLU A 42 6.94 9.66 -3.83
CA GLU A 42 7.20 10.81 -2.94
C GLU A 42 6.08 11.00 -1.93
N LEU A 43 4.82 10.97 -2.38
CA LEU A 43 3.66 11.08 -1.48
C LEU A 43 3.63 9.94 -0.46
N LYS A 44 3.82 8.69 -0.91
CA LYS A 44 3.83 7.50 -0.06
C LYS A 44 4.93 7.57 1.00
N GLU A 45 6.16 7.90 0.60
CA GLU A 45 7.28 7.99 1.54
C GLU A 45 7.13 9.16 2.50
N ASN A 46 6.59 10.30 2.06
CA ASN A 46 6.28 11.42 2.95
C ASN A 46 5.27 11.02 4.03
N ILE A 47 4.20 10.33 3.66
CA ILE A 47 3.20 9.83 4.63
C ILE A 47 3.84 8.83 5.61
N LYS A 48 4.62 7.87 5.12
CA LYS A 48 5.32 6.89 5.97
C LYS A 48 6.27 7.56 6.96
N ARG A 49 7.06 8.54 6.51
CA ARG A 49 7.99 9.29 7.38
C ARG A 49 7.26 10.10 8.44
N GLN A 50 6.17 10.78 8.07
CA GLN A 50 5.37 11.54 9.03
C GLN A 50 4.72 10.63 10.08
N TRP A 51 4.19 9.48 9.66
CA TRP A 51 3.64 8.49 10.58
C TRP A 51 4.71 7.96 11.53
N TRP A 52 5.88 7.56 11.01
CA TRP A 52 6.99 7.05 11.84
C TRP A 52 7.45 8.09 12.86
N ARG A 53 7.55 9.36 12.43
CA ARG A 53 7.92 10.45 13.32
C ARG A 53 6.92 10.65 14.46
N SER A 54 5.63 10.61 14.14
CA SER A 54 4.55 10.87 15.09
C SER A 54 4.33 9.71 16.06
N VAL A 55 4.33 8.48 15.55
CA VAL A 55 3.92 7.29 16.31
C VAL A 55 5.09 6.56 16.95
N VAL A 56 6.26 6.53 16.30
CA VAL A 56 7.41 5.77 16.80
C VAL A 56 8.39 6.69 17.51
N THR A 57 9.01 7.63 16.80
CA THR A 57 10.07 8.46 17.42
C THR A 57 9.55 9.57 18.33
N GLY A 58 8.28 9.92 18.21
CA GLY A 58 7.64 10.98 18.98
C GLY A 58 7.01 10.50 20.29
N ARG A 59 7.09 9.20 20.58
CA ARG A 59 6.47 8.58 21.74
C ARG A 59 7.48 7.72 22.48
N ASP A 60 7.44 7.76 23.80
CA ASP A 60 8.37 7.01 24.65
C ASP A 60 7.95 5.54 24.85
N ASP A 61 6.78 5.15 24.34
CA ASP A 61 6.15 3.84 24.56
C ASP A 61 6.04 2.97 23.30
N VAL A 62 6.69 3.37 22.20
CA VAL A 62 6.67 2.64 20.93
C VAL A 62 8.09 2.41 20.42
N VAL A 63 8.40 1.17 20.04
CA VAL A 63 9.70 0.79 19.46
C VAL A 63 9.57 0.44 17.98
N GLY A 64 10.53 0.87 17.18
CA GLY A 64 10.61 0.53 15.76
C GLY A 64 11.10 -0.90 15.54
N LEU A 65 10.52 -1.59 14.55
CA LEU A 65 10.89 -2.95 14.16
C LEU A 65 10.79 -3.08 12.63
N ASP A 66 11.69 -3.86 12.04
CA ASP A 66 11.63 -4.29 10.63
C ASP A 66 11.78 -5.82 10.57
N SER A 67 10.82 -6.51 9.95
CA SER A 67 10.71 -7.96 9.96
C SER A 67 10.66 -8.54 8.54
N ALA A 68 11.12 -9.78 8.37
CA ALA A 68 11.02 -10.47 7.09
C ALA A 68 9.56 -10.76 6.69
N ILE A 69 9.27 -10.68 5.38
CA ILE A 69 7.95 -11.02 4.81
C ILE A 69 7.73 -12.55 4.80
N ILE A 70 8.77 -13.31 4.49
CA ILE A 70 8.71 -14.77 4.44
C ILE A 70 8.95 -15.32 5.85
N LEU A 71 7.94 -15.96 6.41
CA LEU A 71 7.95 -16.54 7.75
C LEU A 71 7.81 -18.06 7.71
N PRO A 72 8.40 -18.80 8.68
CA PRO A 72 8.15 -20.23 8.84
C PRO A 72 6.65 -20.54 9.01
N ARG A 73 6.21 -21.69 8.51
CA ARG A 73 4.79 -22.10 8.54
C ARG A 73 4.23 -22.10 9.95
N GLU A 74 5.04 -22.49 10.92
CA GLU A 74 4.69 -22.61 12.34
C GLU A 74 4.18 -21.28 12.91
N VAL A 75 4.68 -20.14 12.43
CA VAL A 75 4.21 -18.81 12.85
C VAL A 75 2.76 -18.57 12.41
N TRP A 76 2.43 -18.96 11.18
CA TRP A 76 1.07 -18.83 10.63
C TRP A 76 0.09 -19.80 11.29
N VAL A 77 0.57 -20.98 11.70
CA VAL A 77 -0.24 -21.94 12.47
C VAL A 77 -0.49 -21.41 13.88
N ALA A 78 0.56 -21.01 14.60
CA ALA A 78 0.46 -20.55 15.99
C ALA A 78 -0.40 -19.27 16.12
N SER A 79 -0.42 -18.42 15.10
CA SER A 79 -1.27 -17.22 15.06
C SER A 79 -2.71 -17.50 14.58
N GLY A 80 -3.05 -18.75 14.25
CA GLY A 80 -4.40 -19.15 13.80
C GLY A 80 -4.72 -18.80 12.34
N HIS A 81 -3.78 -18.22 11.59
CA HIS A 81 -4.06 -17.74 10.24
C HIS A 81 -4.44 -18.87 9.28
N VAL A 82 -3.81 -20.03 9.44
CA VAL A 82 -4.07 -21.21 8.60
C VAL A 82 -5.48 -21.77 8.77
N GLU A 83 -6.11 -21.58 9.94
CA GLU A 83 -7.46 -22.05 10.19
C GLU A 83 -8.52 -21.05 9.70
N VAL A 84 -8.27 -19.75 9.93
CA VAL A 84 -9.30 -18.70 9.79
C VAL A 84 -9.29 -18.03 8.41
N PHE A 85 -8.14 -17.81 7.78
CA PHE A 85 -8.01 -17.04 6.53
C PHE A 85 -7.76 -17.95 5.31
N ASN A 86 -8.70 -18.87 5.03
CA ASN A 86 -8.70 -19.74 3.84
C ASN A 86 -9.51 -19.15 2.68
#